data_AF-A0A6I1E9W8-F1
#
_entry.id   AF-A0A6I1E9W8-F1
#
_cell.length_a   1.000
_cell.length_b   1.000
_cell.length_c   1.000
_cell.angle_alpha   90.00
_cell.angle_beta   90.00
_cell.angle_gamma   90.00
#
_symmetry.space_group_name_H-M   'P 1'
#
loop_
_entity.id
_entity.type
_entity.pdbx_description
1 polymer ?
#
loop_
_entity_poly.entity_id
_entity_poly.type
_entity_poly.pdbx_seq_one_letter_code
_entity_poly.pdbx_strand_id
1 'polypeptide(L)' 'MAMEALKASILLLLEEMTEQPEDYHQLQEQLREKISEYKSLGLPVADEIIRAEELLSENKGQSNGKDK' A
#
# COMPACT_ATOMS: atom_id res chain seq x y z
N MET A 1 -19.51 -3.35 7.51
CA MET A 1 -19.39 -1.88 7.36
C MET A 1 -18.26 -1.61 6.35
N ALA A 2 -18.32 -0.51 5.60
CA ALA A 2 -17.45 -0.30 4.43
C ALA A 2 -15.96 -0.11 4.79
N MET A 3 -15.68 0.40 5.99
CA MET A 3 -14.32 0.69 6.47
C MET A 3 -13.56 -0.57 6.88
N GLU A 4 -14.25 -1.54 7.48
CA GLU A 4 -13.69 -2.83 7.89
C GLU A 4 -13.34 -3.68 6.66
N ALA A 5 -14.13 -3.58 5.59
CA ALA A 5 -13.83 -4.23 4.33
C ALA A 5 -12.56 -3.66 3.68
N LEU A 6 -12.39 -2.33 3.69
CA LEU A 6 -11.16 -1.67 3.24
C LEU A 6 -9.95 -2.17 4.02
N LYS A 7 -10.03 -2.13 5.36
CA LYS A 7 -8.93 -2.54 6.23
C LYS A 7 -8.55 -3.99 6.01
N ALA A 8 -9.52 -4.89 5.87
CA ALA A 8 -9.25 -6.30 5.56
C ALA A 8 -8.55 -6.46 4.20
N SER A 9 -9.01 -5.76 3.16
CA SER A 9 -8.39 -5.83 1.83
C SER A 9 -6.95 -5.31 1.80
N ILE A 10 -6.65 -4.28 2.59
CA ILE A 10 -5.29 -3.72 2.67
C ILE A 10 -4.37 -4.63 3.48
N LEU A 11 -4.85 -5.17 4.61
CA LEU A 11 -4.07 -6.12 5.40
C LEU A 11 -3.67 -7.35 4.57
N LEU A 12 -4.59 -7.85 3.74
CA LEU A 12 -4.30 -8.93 2.80
C LEU A 12 -3.21 -8.54 1.79
N LEU A 13 -3.30 -7.35 1.17
CA LEU A 13 -2.26 -6.88 0.25
C LEU A 13 -0.89 -6.74 0.92
N LEU A 14 -0.83 -6.28 2.17
CA LEU A 14 0.41 -6.17 2.94
C LEU A 14 1.00 -7.54 3.29
N GLU A 15 0.15 -8.52 3.61
CA GLU A 15 0.56 -9.92 3.83
C GLU A 15 1.10 -10.53 2.53
N GLU A 16 0.40 -10.34 1.40
CA GLU A 16 0.86 -10.79 0.09
C GLU A 16 2.21 -10.18 -0.31
N MET A 17 2.46 -8.90 0.00
CA MET A 17 3.76 -8.25 -0.25
C MET A 17 4.90 -8.88 0.56
N THR A 18 4.57 -9.44 1.72
CA THR A 18 5.54 -10.10 2.60
C THR A 18 5.85 -11.51 2.09
N GLU A 19 4.83 -12.22 1.60
CA GLU A 19 4.97 -13.58 1.06
C GLU A 19 5.57 -13.60 -0.36
N GLN A 20 5.28 -12.59 -1.18
CA GLN A 20 5.70 -12.48 -2.59
C GLN A 20 6.44 -11.15 -2.84
N PRO A 21 7.67 -11.00 -2.35
CA PRO A 21 8.47 -9.79 -2.53
C PRO A 21 8.79 -9.48 -4.01
N GLU A 22 8.78 -10.49 -4.89
CA GLU A 22 8.92 -10.33 -6.34
C GLU A 22 7.79 -9.49 -6.96
N ASP A 23 6.59 -9.59 -6.40
CA ASP A 23 5.38 -8.90 -6.86
C ASP A 23 5.13 -7.58 -6.13
N TYR A 24 6.06 -7.17 -5.26
CA TYR A 24 5.95 -5.97 -4.43
C TYR A 24 5.51 -4.73 -5.21
N HIS A 25 6.08 -4.51 -6.40
CA HIS A 25 5.72 -3.38 -7.24
C HIS A 25 4.26 -3.42 -7.71
N GLN A 26 3.77 -4.60 -8.10
CA GLN A 26 2.41 -4.79 -8.56
C GLN A 26 1.41 -4.70 -7.40
N LEU A 27 1.74 -5.31 -6.26
CA LEU A 27 0.90 -5.24 -5.06
C LEU A 27 0.81 -3.82 -4.51
N GLN A 28 1.89 -3.03 -4.62
CA GLN A 28 1.88 -1.64 -4.18
C GLN A 28 1.02 -0.77 -5.09
N GLU A 29 1.06 -1.01 -6.39
CA GLU A 29 0.19 -0.35 -7.33
C GLU A 29 -1.29 -0.61 -7.00
N GLN A 30 -1.63 -1.88 -6.74
CA GLN A 30 -2.98 -2.27 -6.32
C GLN A 30 -3.39 -1.61 -4.99
N LEU A 31 -2.47 -1.52 -4.02
CA LEU A 31 -2.72 -0.81 -2.75
C LEU A 31 -3.04 0.67 -2.99
N ARG A 32 -2.28 1.35 -3.85
CA ARG A 32 -2.49 2.77 -4.18
C ARG A 32 -3.82 2.98 -4.90
N GLU A 33 -4.13 2.14 -5.89
CA GLU A 33 -5.41 2.19 -6.59
C GLU A 33 -6.58 2.00 -5.63
N LYS A 34 -6.47 1.06 -4.70
CA LYS A 34 -7.52 0.79 -3.71
C LYS A 34 -7.77 1.98 -2.80
N ILE A 35 -6.71 2.62 -2.32
CA ILE A 35 -6.82 3.84 -1.49
C ILE A 35 -7.46 4.97 -2.30
N SER A 36 -7.08 5.13 -3.57
CA SER A 36 -7.65 6.16 -4.45
C SER A 36 -9.13 5.92 -4.76
N GLU A 37 -9.55 4.67 -4.97
CA GLU A 37 -10.95 4.27 -5.13
C GLU A 37 -11.78 4.78 -3.95
N TYR A 38 -11.36 4.46 -2.72
CA TYR A 38 -12.08 4.85 -1.52
C TYR A 38 -12.12 6.36 -1.30
N LYS A 39 -11.00 7.06 -1.55
CA LYS A 39 -10.95 8.52 -1.54
C LYS A 39 -11.94 9.13 -2.54
N SER A 40 -12.05 8.56 -3.75
CA SER A 40 -12.98 9.04 -4.78
C SER A 40 -14.45 8.81 -4.42
N LEU A 41 -14.74 7.76 -3.66
CA LEU A 41 -16.08 7.47 -3.12
C LEU A 41 -16.42 8.33 -1.89
N GLY A 42 -15.52 9.21 -1.44
CA GLY A 42 -15.70 10.01 -0.23
C GLY A 42 -15.66 9.18 1.06
N LEU A 43 -15.13 7.95 0.99
CA LEU A 43 -15.00 7.07 2.14
C LEU A 43 -13.74 7.44 2.94
N PRO A 44 -13.82 7.45 4.28
CA PRO A 44 -12.64 7.68 5.11
C PRO A 44 -11.66 6.51 4.95
N VAL A 45 -10.39 6.86 4.73
CA VAL A 45 -9.25 5.93 4.77
C VAL A 45 -8.48 6.24 6.04
N ALA A 46 -8.16 5.22 6.84
CA ALA A 46 -7.44 5.42 8.09
C ALA A 46 -6.02 5.95 7.84
N ASP A 47 -5.55 6.89 8.66
CA ASP A 47 -4.21 7.48 8.50
C ASP A 47 -3.09 6.45 8.56
N GLU A 48 -3.26 5.38 9.35
CA GLU A 48 -2.31 4.26 9.43
C GLU A 48 -2.06 3.60 8.06
N ILE A 49 -3.10 3.49 7.24
CA ILE A 49 -3.06 2.91 5.89
C ILE A 49 -2.32 3.85 4.94
N ILE A 50 -2.62 5.15 5.02
CA ILE A 50 -1.99 6.17 4.18
C ILE A 50 -0.48 6.19 4.47
N ARG A 51 -0.10 6.21 5.74
CA ARG A 51 1.32 6.16 6.15
C ARG A 51 2.00 4.88 5.69
N ALA A 52 1.32 3.73 5.76
CA ALA A 52 1.88 2.47 5.28
C ALA A 52 2.18 2.55 3.77
N GLU A 53 1.25 3.05 2.94
CA GLU A 53 1.48 3.22 1.50
C GLU A 53 2.63 4.19 1.20
N GLU A 54 2.70 5.31 1.93
CA GLU A 54 3.79 6.28 1.83
C GLU A 54 5.15 5.64 2.15
N LEU A 55 5.25 4.88 3.24
CA LEU A 55 6.49 4.18 3.62
C LEU A 55 6.91 3.14 2.57
N LEU A 56 5.95 2.42 1.99
CA LEU A 56 6.20 1.49 0.89
C LEU A 56 6.69 2.26 -0.37
N SER A 57 6.21 3.48 -0.58
CA SER A 57 6.65 4.35 -1.69
C SER A 57 8.06 4.89 -1.48
N GLU A 58 8.44 5.20 -0.24
CA GLU A 58 9.77 5.70 0.12
C GLU A 58 10.83 4.60 0.07
N ASN A 59 10.48 3.35 0.39
CA ASN A 59 11.39 2.21 0.28
C ASN A 59 11.88 1.98 -1.17
N LYS A 60 11.08 2.36 -2.19
CA LYS A 60 11.53 2.40 -3.60
C LYS A 60 12.70 3.36 -3.84
N GLY A 61 12.90 4.36 -2.97
CA GLY A 61 13.91 5.40 -3.10
C GLY A 61 15.30 5.04 -2.57
N GLN A 62 15.51 3.87 -1.93
CA GLN A 62 16.79 3.52 -1.31
C GLN A 62 17.68 2.55 -2.10
N SER A 63 17.28 2.11 -3.30
CA SER A 63 18.13 1.32 -4.19
C SER A 63 18.86 2.17 -5.25
N ASN A 64 19.47 3.29 -4.84
CA ASN A 64 20.50 3.94 -5.66
C ASN A 64 21.45 4.82 -4.83
N GLY A 65 22.69 4.34 -4.65
CA GLY A 65 23.88 5.20 -4.60
C GLY A 65 24.60 5.36 -3.27
N LYS A 66 25.26 4.29 -2.77
CA LYS A 66 26.57 4.39 -2.07
C LYS A 66 27.44 3.16 -2.32
N ASP A 67 27.73 2.89 -3.59
CA ASP A 67 28.90 2.09 -3.99
C ASP A 67 29.64 2.84 -5.11
N LYS A 68 30.47 3.82 -4.72
CA LYS A 68 31.76 4.16 -5.34
C LYS A 68 32.45 5.30 -4.60
#